data_AF-A0A2V9TV51-F1
#
_entry.id   AF-A0A2V9TV51-F1
#
_cell.length_a   1.000
_cell.length_b   1.000
_cell.length_c   1.000
_cell.angle_alpha   90.00
_cell.angle_beta   90.00
_cell.angle_gamma   90.00
#
_symmetry.space_group_name_H-M   'P 1'
#
loop_
_entity.id
_entity.type
_entity.pdbx_description
1 polymer ?
#
loop_
_entity_poly.entity_id
_entity_poly.type
_entity_poly.pdbx_seq_one_letter_code
_entity_poly.pdbx_strand_id
1 'polypeptide(L)' 'MPTAIVTPDLDAIVSEIDIAAPPERVFRALTDAVQQMQWWNNDVCKVSVFEMDARVGGK' A
#
# COMPACT_ATOMS: atom_id res chain seq x y z
N MET A 1 -4.22 6.38 -14.89
CA MET A 1 -4.37 7.33 -13.76
C MET A 1 -5.26 6.65 -12.74
N PRO A 2 -4.91 6.65 -11.44
CA PRO A 2 -5.80 6.10 -10.42
C PRO A 2 -7.15 6.79 -10.47
N THR A 3 -8.23 6.01 -10.41
CA THR A 3 -9.60 6.57 -10.31
C THR A 3 -10.01 6.51 -8.86
N ALA A 4 -10.40 7.64 -8.27
CA ALA A 4 -10.87 7.72 -6.90
C ALA A 4 -12.32 8.19 -6.83
N ILE A 5 -13.13 7.52 -6.02
CA ILE A 5 -14.52 7.88 -5.72
C ILE A 5 -14.62 8.15 -4.23
N VAL A 6 -15.23 9.28 -3.87
CA VAL A 6 -15.59 9.60 -2.48
C VAL A 6 -17.03 9.16 -2.26
N THR A 7 -17.27 8.36 -1.22
CA THR A 7 -18.61 7.89 -0.82
C THR A 7 -18.92 8.45 0.57
N PRO A 8 -19.49 9.67 0.68
CA PRO A 8 -19.69 10.36 1.95
C PRO A 8 -20.66 9.64 2.90
N ASP A 9 -21.61 8.92 2.34
CA ASP A 9 -22.58 8.08 3.06
C ASP A 9 -21.93 6.87 3.74
N LEU A 10 -20.77 6.45 3.25
CA LEU A 10 -19.98 5.33 3.79
C LEU A 10 -18.71 5.77 4.54
N ASP A 11 -18.47 7.09 4.63
CA ASP A 11 -17.23 7.67 5.18
C ASP A 11 -15.96 7.04 4.58
N ALA A 12 -15.95 6.87 3.24
CA ALA A 12 -14.88 6.16 2.55
C ALA A 12 -14.39 6.86 1.28
N ILE A 13 -13.11 6.62 0.98
CA ILE A 13 -12.47 6.95 -0.30
C ILE A 13 -12.03 5.63 -0.92
N VAL A 14 -12.54 5.32 -2.11
CA VAL A 14 -12.21 4.10 -2.85
C VAL A 14 -11.36 4.48 -4.04
N SER A 15 -10.20 3.85 -4.20
CA SER A 15 -9.28 4.09 -5.32
C SER A 15 -8.89 2.77 -5.98
N GLU A 16 -8.83 2.77 -7.31
CA GLU A 16 -8.39 1.63 -8.12
C GLU A 16 -7.11 1.98 -8.90
N ILE A 17 -6.17 1.03 -8.92
CA ILE A 17 -4.90 1.14 -9.64
C ILE A 17 -4.65 -0.18 -10.39
N ASP A 18 -4.47 -0.07 -11.71
CA ASP A 18 -4.01 -1.19 -12.53
C ASP A 18 -2.49 -1.36 -12.43
N ILE A 19 -2.06 -2.57 -12.05
CA ILE A 19 -0.64 -2.92 -11.99
C ILE A 19 -0.40 -4.11 -12.92
N ALA A 20 0.50 -3.92 -13.89
CA ALA A 20 0.91 -4.97 -14.83
C ALA A 20 1.87 -5.98 -14.18
N ALA A 21 1.40 -6.70 -13.16
CA ALA A 21 2.15 -7.73 -12.46
C ALA A 21 1.22 -8.86 -11.96
N PRO A 22 1.73 -10.08 -11.75
CA PRO A 22 0.96 -11.14 -11.13
C PRO A 22 0.50 -10.77 -9.70
N PRO A 23 -0.67 -11.26 -9.24
CA PRO A 23 -1.20 -10.94 -7.91
C PRO A 23 -0.23 -11.24 -6.76
N GLU A 24 0.51 -12.35 -6.83
CA GLU A 24 1.48 -12.73 -5.81
C GLU A 24 2.67 -11.76 -5.72
N ARG A 25 3.02 -11.09 -6.83
CA ARG A 25 4.07 -10.06 -6.84
C ARG A 25 3.60 -8.79 -6.14
N VAL A 26 2.35 -8.39 -6.40
CA VAL A 26 1.71 -7.22 -5.78
C VAL A 26 1.51 -7.48 -4.28
N PHE A 27 1.01 -8.66 -3.90
CA PHE A 27 0.83 -9.04 -2.50
C PHE A 27 2.14 -8.96 -1.72
N ARG A 28 3.23 -9.57 -2.24
CA ARG A 28 4.55 -9.47 -1.60
C ARG A 28 5.08 -8.03 -1.49
N ALA A 29 4.78 -7.16 -2.46
CA ALA A 29 5.18 -5.75 -2.39
C ALA A 29 4.45 -4.97 -1.27
N LEU A 30 3.32 -5.50 -0.77
CA LEU A 30 2.52 -4.92 0.30
C LEU A 30 2.76 -5.57 1.67
N THR A 31 3.18 -6.84 1.71
CA THR A 31 3.29 -7.62 2.96
C THR A 31 4.72 -7.97 3.37
N ASP A 32 5.72 -7.69 2.53
CA ASP A 32 7.13 -7.82 2.88
C ASP A 32 7.73 -6.45 3.18
N ALA A 33 8.25 -6.30 4.40
CA ALA A 33 8.71 -5.02 4.92
C ALA A 33 9.81 -4.37 4.05
N VAL A 34 10.75 -5.20 3.56
CA VAL A 34 11.86 -4.73 2.73
C VAL A 34 11.35 -4.27 1.38
N GLN A 35 10.44 -5.02 0.77
CA GLN A 35 9.86 -4.66 -0.53
C GLN A 35 8.97 -3.42 -0.46
N GLN A 36 8.18 -3.24 0.60
CA GLN A 36 7.32 -2.07 0.73
C GLN A 36 8.16 -0.78 0.81
N MET A 37 9.25 -0.79 1.58
CA MET A 37 10.14 0.37 1.70
C MET A 37 10.88 0.74 0.41
N GLN A 38 10.89 -0.12 -0.60
CA GLN A 38 11.48 0.22 -1.91
C GLN A 38 10.63 1.22 -2.71
N TRP A 39 9.33 1.32 -2.45
CA TRP A 39 8.42 2.18 -3.23
C TRP A 39 7.56 3.11 -2.37
N TRP A 40 7.37 2.80 -1.09
CA TRP A 40 6.61 3.63 -0.15
C TRP A 40 7.43 4.80 0.43
N ASN A 41 8.76 4.69 0.40
CA ASN A 41 9.68 5.72 0.89
C ASN A 41 10.32 6.47 -0.29
N ASN A 42 10.37 7.79 -0.25
CA ASN A 42 11.04 8.60 -1.28
C ASN A 42 11.60 9.91 -0.70
N ASP A 43 12.31 10.69 -1.53
CA ASP A 43 12.94 11.94 -1.08
C ASP A 43 11.96 13.06 -0.71
N VAL A 44 10.69 12.96 -1.15
CA VAL A 44 9.63 13.91 -0.82
C VAL A 44 8.94 13.54 0.49
N CYS A 45 8.87 12.25 0.81
CA CYS A 45 8.27 11.70 2.02
C CYS A 45 9.14 10.57 2.56
N LYS A 46 10.07 10.94 3.46
CA LYS A 46 10.99 9.98 4.09
C LYS A 46 10.34 9.29 5.28
N VAL A 47 10.37 7.97 5.25
CA VAL A 47 9.96 7.11 6.36
C VAL A 47 11.15 6.94 7.31
N SER A 48 11.01 7.39 8.56
CA SER A 48 12.07 7.33 9.58
C SER A 48 12.02 6.07 10.44
N VAL A 49 10.82 5.52 10.67
CA VAL A 49 10.58 4.30 11.44
C VAL A 49 9.57 3.45 10.68
N PHE A 50 9.88 2.18 10.50
CA PHE A 50 9.01 1.22 9.84
C PHE A 50 9.22 -0.18 10.40
N GLU A 51 8.15 -0.74 10.95
CA GLU A 51 8.05 -2.13 11.39
C GLU A 51 6.77 -2.71 10.79
N MET A 52 6.80 -4.00 10.47
CA MET A 52 5.64 -4.67 9.88
C MET A 52 5.62 -6.14 10.28
N ASP A 53 4.47 -6.56 10.78
CA ASP A 53 4.08 -7.96 10.95
C ASP A 53 2.78 -8.21 10.19
N ALA A 54 2.88 -8.58 8.91
CA ALA A 54 1.74 -8.69 7.99
C ALA A 54 0.90 -9.97 8.23
N ARG A 55 0.23 -10.02 9.38
CA ARG A 55 -0.71 -11.09 9.77
C ARG A 55 -1.87 -10.52 10.58
N VAL A 56 -2.90 -11.33 10.79
CA VAL A 56 -4.01 -10.97 11.68
C VAL A 56 -3.47 -10.69 13.08
N GLY A 57 -3.72 -9.47 13.58
CA GLY A 57 -3.24 -8.99 14.88
C GLY A 57 -1.76 -8.62 14.95
N GLY A 58 -1.06 -8.53 13.81
CA GLY A 58 0.27 -7.94 13.74
C GLY A 58 0.25 -6.41 13.90
N LYS A 59 1.44 -5.80 13.94
CA LYS A 59 1.65 -4.37 14.10
C LYS A 59 2.52 -3.81 12.98
#